data_AF-A0A066YWQ2-F1
#
_entry.id   AF-A0A066YWQ2-F1
#
_cell.length_a   1.000
_cell.length_b   1.000
_cell.length_c   1.000
_cell.angle_alpha   90.00
_cell.angle_beta   90.00
_cell.angle_gamma   90.00
#
_symmetry.space_group_name_H-M   'P 1'
#
loop_
_entity.id
_entity.type
_entity.pdbx_description
1 polymer ?
#
loop_
_entity_poly.entity_id
_entity_poly.type
_entity_poly.pdbx_seq_one_letter_code
_entity_poly.pdbx_strand_id
1 'polypeptide(L)'
;MQLITRDQWGARPPKSPFTPISGTRGVKIHYEGTAVPSSLAAPDQHSRCAARMRDLQASHQANEKEKYIDLAYSAVVCPHGAVFEGRGPGHLQAANGPNLNSAHYSVCAMVGDEGLTEPTTAQLNGLRDAIEWLRSAGGAGSEIKGHRDGYATSCPGEPLYRWVQSGAPRPGGSLPAPAPATPPRPRAGPRPGPAGTCATTPRDRTCGPGSSGWPSAAGRSASTASSGRSPRRWLALSRARRSCRWTASSARRRGPRPGPPPSPEQAGTRSRGPKHCGPPAGEPQPWAARFRRSTPLPP
;
A
#
# COMPACT_ATOMS: atom_id res chain seq x y z
N MET A 1 -11.47 -0.96 -10.21
CA MET A 1 -10.31 -1.46 -9.45
C MET A 1 -9.35 -2.22 -10.33
N GLN A 2 -8.10 -1.75 -10.40
CA GLN A 2 -6.95 -2.51 -10.89
C GLN A 2 -6.20 -3.07 -9.67
N LEU A 3 -6.51 -4.32 -9.29
CA LEU A 3 -5.83 -5.01 -8.18
C LEU A 3 -4.60 -5.75 -8.71
N ILE A 4 -3.45 -5.54 -8.05
CA ILE A 4 -2.18 -6.22 -8.29
C ILE A 4 -1.90 -7.07 -7.06
N THR A 5 -2.08 -8.38 -7.22
CA THR A 5 -1.88 -9.40 -6.17
C THR A 5 -0.42 -9.51 -5.77
N ARG A 6 -0.18 -10.12 -4.59
CA ARG A 6 1.16 -10.42 -4.09
C ARG A 6 2.07 -11.07 -5.12
N ASP A 7 1.57 -12.08 -5.82
CA ASP A 7 2.35 -12.80 -6.83
C ASP A 7 2.68 -11.90 -8.03
N GLN A 8 1.73 -11.06 -8.47
CA GLN A 8 1.93 -10.17 -9.61
C GLN A 8 2.99 -9.09 -9.39
N TRP A 9 3.15 -8.57 -8.17
CA TRP A 9 4.22 -7.61 -7.87
C TRP A 9 5.52 -8.26 -7.38
N GLY A 10 5.54 -9.60 -7.27
CA GLY A 10 6.71 -10.37 -6.84
C GLY A 10 6.99 -10.20 -5.34
N ALA A 11 5.95 -10.30 -4.52
CA ALA A 11 6.07 -10.28 -3.08
C ALA A 11 6.91 -11.45 -2.56
N ARG A 12 7.76 -11.18 -1.57
CA ARG A 12 8.35 -12.24 -0.75
C ARG A 12 7.27 -12.89 0.12
N PRO A 13 7.46 -14.15 0.56
CA PRO A 13 6.61 -14.73 1.58
C PRO A 13 6.72 -13.94 2.90
N PRO A 14 5.65 -13.90 3.71
CA PRO A 14 5.76 -13.39 5.08
C PRO A 14 6.67 -14.31 5.91
N LYS A 15 7.37 -13.74 6.90
CA LYS A 15 8.28 -14.47 7.80
C LYS A 15 7.57 -15.49 8.71
N SER A 16 6.26 -15.34 8.87
CA SER A 16 5.37 -16.27 9.56
C SER A 16 3.97 -16.16 8.97
N PRO A 17 3.06 -17.11 9.24
CA PRO A 17 1.67 -17.00 8.82
C PRO A 17 1.00 -15.71 9.32
N PHE A 18 0.07 -15.17 8.54
CA PHE A 18 -0.75 -14.03 8.95
C PHE A 18 -1.75 -14.45 10.02
N THR A 19 -1.98 -13.56 11.00
CA THR A 19 -3.07 -13.72 11.96
C THR A 19 -4.40 -13.37 11.28
N PRO A 20 -5.40 -14.28 11.27
CA PRO A 20 -6.70 -14.01 10.66
C PRO A 20 -7.54 -13.03 11.50
N ILE A 21 -8.37 -12.23 10.84
CA ILE A 21 -9.41 -11.39 11.44
C ILE A 21 -10.70 -11.47 10.61
N SER A 22 -11.86 -11.37 11.25
CA SER A 22 -13.17 -11.47 10.57
C SER A 22 -13.70 -10.15 10.02
N GLY A 23 -13.15 -9.01 10.47
CA GLY A 23 -13.63 -7.68 10.10
C GLY A 23 -12.98 -6.58 10.93
N THR A 24 -13.27 -5.33 10.57
CA THR A 24 -12.79 -4.14 11.26
C THR A 24 -13.87 -3.06 11.25
N ARG A 25 -13.71 -1.97 12.02
CA ARG A 25 -14.64 -0.83 11.97
C ARG A 25 -14.54 -0.01 10.68
N GLY A 26 -13.47 -0.21 9.91
CA GLY A 26 -13.25 0.48 8.65
C GLY A 26 -11.78 0.52 8.26
N VAL A 27 -11.37 1.61 7.63
CA VAL A 27 -10.03 1.76 7.05
C VAL A 27 -9.34 3.01 7.59
N LYS A 28 -8.04 2.91 7.86
CA LYS A 28 -7.14 4.05 8.08
C LYS A 28 -6.24 4.28 6.88
N ILE A 29 -6.16 5.53 6.45
CA ILE A 29 -5.29 5.99 5.37
C ILE A 29 -3.92 6.36 5.92
N HIS A 30 -2.89 5.95 5.19
CA HIS A 30 -1.48 6.14 5.49
C HIS A 30 -0.73 6.77 4.31
N TYR A 31 0.47 7.26 4.60
CA TYR A 31 1.52 7.60 3.62
C TYR A 31 2.81 6.83 3.98
N GLU A 32 3.83 6.87 3.12
CA GLU A 32 5.07 6.12 3.37
C GLU A 32 5.94 6.71 4.49
N GLY A 33 5.74 7.98 4.84
CA GLY A 33 6.54 8.67 5.88
C GLY A 33 8.04 8.75 5.56
N THR A 34 8.39 8.60 4.28
CA THR A 34 9.73 8.77 3.72
C THR A 34 9.62 9.41 2.34
N ALA A 35 10.72 9.91 1.78
CA ALA A 35 10.73 10.55 0.47
C ALA A 35 10.24 9.61 -0.66
N VAL A 36 9.30 10.11 -1.46
CA VAL A 36 8.86 9.47 -2.71
C VAL A 36 9.29 10.38 -3.87
N PRO A 37 10.05 9.93 -4.87
CA PRO A 37 10.40 10.78 -6.00
C PRO A 37 9.13 11.25 -6.75
N SER A 38 8.99 12.56 -6.97
CA SER A 38 7.86 13.14 -7.71
C SER A 38 7.70 12.57 -9.12
N SER A 39 8.80 12.13 -9.74
CA SER A 39 8.80 11.46 -11.05
C SER A 39 8.01 10.15 -11.06
N LEU A 40 7.81 9.49 -9.90
CA LEU A 40 7.02 8.26 -9.83
C LEU A 40 5.55 8.48 -10.27
N ALA A 41 5.04 9.71 -10.16
CA ALA A 41 3.68 10.04 -10.60
C ALA A 41 3.53 10.26 -12.11
N ALA A 42 4.62 10.29 -12.89
CA ALA A 42 4.51 10.45 -14.32
C ALA A 42 3.77 9.24 -14.94
N PRO A 43 2.88 9.45 -15.94
CA PRO A 43 1.99 8.40 -16.45
C PRO A 43 2.68 7.13 -16.95
N ASP A 44 3.90 7.25 -17.49
CA ASP A 44 4.73 6.19 -18.02
C ASP A 44 5.53 5.43 -16.94
N GLN A 45 5.49 5.88 -15.68
CA GLN A 45 6.33 5.34 -14.60
C GLN A 45 5.63 4.27 -13.74
N HIS A 46 4.45 3.79 -14.16
CA HIS A 46 3.69 2.77 -13.43
C HIS A 46 4.48 1.46 -13.21
N SER A 47 5.32 1.09 -14.17
CA SER A 47 6.19 -0.10 -14.10
C SER A 47 7.13 -0.10 -12.89
N ARG A 48 7.43 1.07 -12.31
CA ARG A 48 8.32 1.22 -11.15
C ARG A 48 7.61 0.97 -9.80
N CYS A 49 6.28 0.96 -9.77
CA CYS A 49 5.53 0.80 -8.52
C CYS A 49 5.70 -0.58 -7.89
N ALA A 50 5.80 -1.64 -8.71
CA ALA A 50 6.07 -3.00 -8.20
C ALA A 50 7.47 -3.10 -7.54
N ALA A 51 8.48 -2.42 -8.11
CA ALA A 51 9.81 -2.36 -7.49
C ALA A 51 9.75 -1.64 -6.13
N ARG A 52 9.04 -0.51 -6.06
CA ARG A 52 8.85 0.23 -4.79
C ARG A 52 8.11 -0.60 -3.74
N MET A 53 7.12 -1.41 -4.13
CA MET A 53 6.44 -2.34 -3.23
C MET A 53 7.41 -3.35 -2.61
N ARG A 54 8.33 -3.90 -3.41
CA ARG A 54 9.37 -4.81 -2.92
C ARG A 54 10.35 -4.11 -1.97
N ASP A 55 10.71 -2.86 -2.25
CA ASP A 55 11.56 -2.06 -1.36
C ASP A 55 10.88 -1.79 -0.01
N LEU A 56 9.59 -1.42 -0.03
CA LEU A 56 8.78 -1.24 1.19
C LEU A 56 8.67 -2.55 1.99
N GLN A 57 8.42 -3.67 1.33
CA GLN A 57 8.35 -4.97 1.98
C GLN A 57 9.71 -5.35 2.61
N ALA A 58 10.81 -5.19 1.87
CA ALA A 58 12.15 -5.49 2.35
C ALA A 58 12.52 -4.64 3.57
N SER A 59 12.22 -3.34 3.52
CA SER A 59 12.43 -2.41 4.64
C SER A 59 11.63 -2.82 5.89
N HIS A 60 10.34 -3.14 5.73
CA HIS A 60 9.52 -3.59 6.85
C HIS A 60 10.03 -4.90 7.46
N GLN A 61 10.35 -5.89 6.62
CA GLN A 61 10.88 -7.16 7.09
C GLN A 61 12.25 -7.01 7.76
N ALA A 62 13.08 -6.04 7.36
CA ALA A 62 14.37 -5.76 7.98
C ALA A 62 14.27 -4.97 9.30
N ASN A 63 13.10 -4.46 9.67
CA ASN A 63 12.94 -3.65 10.86
C ASN A 63 12.96 -4.50 12.15
N GLU A 64 14.09 -4.46 12.87
CA GLU A 64 14.30 -5.22 14.11
C GLU A 64 13.49 -4.71 15.31
N LYS A 65 13.05 -3.45 15.27
CA LYS A 65 12.28 -2.82 16.34
C LYS A 65 10.82 -3.24 16.29
N GLU A 66 10.20 -3.09 15.12
CA GLU A 66 8.77 -3.38 14.90
C GLU A 66 8.54 -4.87 14.56
N LYS A 67 9.59 -5.57 14.13
CA LYS A 67 9.59 -7.02 13.84
C LYS A 67 8.48 -7.42 12.87
N TYR A 68 8.26 -6.63 11.82
CA TYR A 68 7.21 -6.94 10.87
C TYR A 68 7.51 -8.26 10.15
N ILE A 69 6.52 -9.14 10.16
CA ILE A 69 6.58 -10.41 9.42
C ILE A 69 6.51 -10.18 7.91
N ASP A 70 5.94 -9.05 7.50
CA ASP A 70 5.72 -8.65 6.11
C ASP A 70 5.43 -7.15 6.02
N LEU A 71 5.17 -6.62 4.82
CA LEU A 71 4.61 -5.29 4.59
C LEU A 71 3.54 -4.94 5.66
N ALA A 72 3.64 -3.77 6.28
CA ALA A 72 2.79 -3.42 7.42
C ALA A 72 1.31 -3.16 7.02
N TYR A 73 1.06 -2.76 5.78
CA TYR A 73 -0.25 -2.32 5.31
C TYR A 73 -1.12 -3.45 4.76
N SER A 74 -2.44 -3.32 4.85
CA SER A 74 -3.38 -4.21 4.15
C SER A 74 -3.30 -4.03 2.64
N ALA A 75 -3.20 -2.78 2.17
CA ALA A 75 -3.03 -2.44 0.76
C ALA A 75 -2.16 -1.20 0.58
N VAL A 76 -1.59 -1.03 -0.60
CA VAL A 76 -0.87 0.19 -1.02
C VAL A 76 -1.41 0.65 -2.36
N VAL A 77 -1.65 1.95 -2.54
CA VAL A 77 -2.16 2.50 -3.80
C VAL A 77 -1.11 3.39 -4.43
N CYS A 78 -0.73 3.08 -5.67
CA CYS A 78 0.27 3.86 -6.38
C CYS A 78 -0.30 5.18 -6.95
N PRO A 79 0.56 6.12 -7.38
CA PRO A 79 0.11 7.38 -8.00
C PRO A 79 -0.72 7.20 -9.28
N HIS A 80 -0.71 6.03 -9.90
CA HIS A 80 -1.50 5.69 -11.09
C HIS A 80 -2.88 5.09 -10.77
N GLY A 81 -3.19 4.90 -9.48
CA GLY A 81 -4.49 4.38 -9.04
C GLY A 81 -4.60 2.85 -8.92
N ALA A 82 -3.53 2.11 -9.24
CA ALA A 82 -3.51 0.67 -9.01
C ALA A 82 -3.41 0.34 -7.52
N VAL A 83 -4.16 -0.68 -7.09
CA VAL A 83 -4.18 -1.19 -5.72
C VAL A 83 -3.26 -2.39 -5.65
N PHE A 84 -2.18 -2.29 -4.89
CA PHE A 84 -1.29 -3.41 -4.59
C PHE A 84 -1.72 -4.09 -3.30
N GLU A 85 -1.90 -5.41 -3.38
CA GLU A 85 -2.19 -6.24 -2.23
C GLU A 85 -0.99 -6.29 -1.29
N GLY A 86 -1.19 -5.85 -0.05
CA GLY A 86 -0.22 -6.00 1.04
C GLY A 86 -0.52 -7.29 1.81
N ARG A 87 -0.92 -7.13 3.07
CA ARG A 87 -1.49 -8.25 3.85
C ARG A 87 -2.89 -8.64 3.39
N GLY A 88 -3.62 -7.74 2.76
CA GLY A 88 -4.94 -8.01 2.19
C GLY A 88 -6.08 -8.13 3.21
N PRO A 89 -7.29 -8.47 2.72
CA PRO A 89 -8.47 -8.72 3.55
C PRO A 89 -8.29 -9.96 4.41
N GLY A 90 -8.95 -9.98 5.58
CA GLY A 90 -8.94 -11.12 6.48
C GLY A 90 -7.65 -11.29 7.29
N HIS A 91 -6.66 -10.41 7.13
CA HIS A 91 -5.38 -10.50 7.83
C HIS A 91 -5.11 -9.27 8.71
N LEU A 92 -4.56 -9.50 9.90
CA LEU A 92 -4.15 -8.45 10.82
C LEU A 92 -3.00 -7.61 10.25
N GLN A 93 -3.26 -6.32 10.08
CA GLN A 93 -2.26 -5.34 9.65
C GLN A 93 -1.37 -4.84 10.80
N ALA A 94 -0.28 -4.12 10.49
CA ALA A 94 0.74 -3.75 11.49
C ALA A 94 1.10 -2.25 11.54
N ALA A 95 0.36 -1.39 10.83
CA ALA A 95 0.67 0.02 10.63
C ALA A 95 -0.06 0.99 11.58
N ASN A 96 -1.17 0.59 12.22
CA ASN A 96 -1.98 1.52 13.02
C ASN A 96 -1.41 1.79 14.42
N GLY A 97 -0.46 0.97 14.86
CA GLY A 97 0.18 1.05 16.18
C GLY A 97 -0.30 -0.04 17.15
N PRO A 98 0.36 -0.18 18.30
CA PRO A 98 0.04 -1.21 19.29
C PRO A 98 -1.43 -1.16 19.71
N ASN A 99 -2.08 -2.32 19.78
CA ASN A 99 -3.50 -2.49 20.15
C ASN A 99 -4.53 -1.80 19.23
N LEU A 100 -4.10 -1.17 18.15
CA LEU A 100 -4.98 -0.50 17.17
C LEU A 100 -5.14 -1.31 15.89
N ASN A 101 -4.39 -2.41 15.76
CA ASN A 101 -4.23 -3.08 14.50
C ASN A 101 -5.44 -3.89 14.03
N SER A 102 -6.23 -4.40 14.99
CA SER A 102 -7.49 -5.12 14.74
C SER A 102 -8.69 -4.19 14.55
N ALA A 103 -8.54 -2.89 14.86
CA ALA A 103 -9.65 -1.94 14.81
C ALA A 103 -10.00 -1.49 13.39
N HIS A 104 -8.99 -1.34 12.54
CA HIS A 104 -9.09 -0.84 11.16
C HIS A 104 -8.06 -1.54 10.29
N TYR A 105 -8.43 -1.82 9.04
CA TYR A 105 -7.43 -2.09 8.01
C TYR A 105 -6.60 -0.83 7.72
N SER A 106 -5.48 -0.99 7.05
CA SER A 106 -4.60 0.12 6.67
C SER A 106 -4.36 0.14 5.17
N VAL A 107 -4.62 1.29 4.56
CA VAL A 107 -4.33 1.54 3.13
C VAL A 107 -3.31 2.66 3.06
N CYS A 108 -2.14 2.37 2.50
CA CYS A 108 -1.10 3.37 2.30
C CYS A 108 -1.20 3.97 0.89
N ALA A 109 -1.22 5.28 0.79
CA ALA A 109 -0.94 5.96 -0.47
C ALA A 109 0.58 6.03 -0.65
N MET A 110 1.06 5.61 -1.82
CA MET A 110 2.46 5.69 -2.25
C MET A 110 2.85 7.16 -2.53
N VAL A 111 2.85 7.94 -1.46
CA VAL A 111 3.26 9.35 -1.36
C VAL A 111 4.11 9.49 -0.09
N GLY A 112 5.02 10.44 -0.12
CA GLY A 112 6.01 10.66 0.91
C GLY A 112 5.65 11.80 1.84
N ASP A 113 6.51 12.04 2.81
CA ASP A 113 6.61 13.32 3.51
C ASP A 113 7.43 14.35 2.72
N GLU A 114 8.24 13.89 1.77
CA GLU A 114 9.02 14.69 0.84
C GLU A 114 8.88 14.16 -0.61
N GLY A 115 9.10 15.04 -1.59
CA GLY A 115 8.98 14.72 -3.01
C GLY A 115 7.52 14.68 -3.49
N LEU A 116 6.98 13.49 -3.76
CA LEU A 116 5.57 13.29 -4.11
C LEU A 116 4.72 13.27 -2.84
N THR A 117 4.18 14.42 -2.45
CA THR A 117 3.39 14.56 -1.21
C THR A 117 1.89 14.75 -1.48
N GLU A 118 1.53 15.22 -2.67
CA GLU A 118 0.15 15.41 -3.11
C GLU A 118 -0.35 14.17 -3.86
N PRO A 119 -1.46 13.54 -3.44
CA PRO A 119 -2.01 12.40 -4.15
C PRO A 119 -2.62 12.83 -5.49
N THR A 120 -2.43 12.01 -6.52
CA THR A 120 -3.06 12.25 -7.83
C THR A 120 -4.55 11.90 -7.77
N THR A 121 -5.33 12.41 -8.73
CA THR A 121 -6.74 12.01 -8.91
C THR A 121 -6.89 10.50 -9.09
N ALA A 122 -5.98 9.86 -9.83
CA ALA A 122 -6.00 8.41 -10.04
C ALA A 122 -5.74 7.66 -8.72
N GLN A 123 -4.81 8.14 -7.90
CA GLN A 123 -4.53 7.55 -6.59
C GLN A 123 -5.70 7.70 -5.63
N LEU A 124 -6.39 8.85 -5.59
CA LEU A 124 -7.59 9.02 -4.79
C LEU A 124 -8.72 8.05 -5.23
N ASN A 125 -8.87 7.81 -6.53
CA ASN A 125 -9.77 6.76 -7.05
C ASN A 125 -9.33 5.35 -6.61
N GLY A 126 -8.03 5.05 -6.68
CA GLY A 126 -7.49 3.77 -6.23
C GLY A 126 -7.64 3.55 -4.71
N LEU A 127 -7.52 4.61 -3.91
CA LEU A 127 -7.76 4.55 -2.45
C LEU A 127 -9.23 4.20 -2.16
N ARG A 128 -10.16 4.75 -2.95
CA ARG A 128 -11.58 4.36 -2.86
C ARG A 128 -11.81 2.91 -3.23
N ASP A 129 -11.20 2.46 -4.33
CA ASP A 129 -11.26 1.07 -4.76
C ASP A 129 -10.73 0.13 -3.67
N ALA A 130 -9.60 0.47 -3.04
CA ALA A 130 -9.03 -0.31 -1.95
C ALA A 130 -9.94 -0.36 -0.71
N ILE A 131 -10.59 0.75 -0.34
CA ILE A 131 -11.57 0.78 0.76
C ILE A 131 -12.75 -0.13 0.44
N GLU A 132 -13.30 -0.05 -0.76
CA GLU A 132 -14.44 -0.86 -1.21
C GLU A 132 -14.09 -2.35 -1.29
N TRP A 133 -12.86 -2.68 -1.71
CA TRP A 133 -12.34 -4.03 -1.67
C TRP A 133 -12.21 -4.58 -0.26
N LEU A 134 -11.65 -3.83 0.69
CA LEU A 134 -11.53 -4.27 2.08
C LEU A 134 -12.89 -4.39 2.79
N ARG A 135 -13.89 -3.61 2.37
CA ARG A 135 -15.28 -3.77 2.83
C ARG A 135 -15.88 -5.08 2.34
N SER A 136 -15.83 -5.29 1.02
CA SER A 136 -16.47 -6.45 0.37
C SER A 136 -15.79 -7.78 0.70
N ALA A 137 -14.45 -7.83 0.68
CA ALA A 137 -13.69 -9.06 0.90
C ALA A 137 -13.24 -9.25 2.36
N GLY A 138 -13.09 -8.17 3.12
CA GLY A 138 -12.48 -8.19 4.45
C GLY A 138 -13.40 -7.82 5.60
N GLY A 139 -14.68 -7.49 5.35
CA GLY A 139 -15.61 -7.11 6.41
C GLY A 139 -15.26 -5.78 7.09
N ALA A 140 -14.61 -4.86 6.38
CA ALA A 140 -14.38 -3.51 6.90
C ALA A 140 -15.71 -2.74 7.05
N GLY A 141 -15.85 -2.00 8.13
CA GLY A 141 -16.99 -1.10 8.35
C GLY A 141 -16.93 0.20 7.54
N SER A 142 -17.80 1.15 7.92
CA SER A 142 -17.97 2.41 7.20
C SER A 142 -16.92 3.48 7.56
N GLU A 143 -16.16 3.32 8.65
CA GLU A 143 -15.20 4.34 9.06
C GLU A 143 -14.09 4.51 8.01
N ILE A 144 -13.78 5.77 7.68
CA ILE A 144 -12.59 6.15 6.92
C ILE A 144 -11.88 7.22 7.75
N LYS A 145 -10.65 6.91 8.17
CA LYS A 145 -9.86 7.73 9.10
C LYS A 145 -8.45 7.92 8.59
N GLY A 146 -7.74 8.92 9.09
CA GLY A 146 -6.30 9.01 8.97
C GLY A 146 -5.62 8.19 10.07
N HIS A 147 -4.36 7.82 9.87
CA HIS A 147 -3.57 7.19 10.94
C HIS A 147 -3.58 8.02 12.23
N ARG A 148 -3.47 9.36 12.09
CA ARG A 148 -3.54 10.33 13.20
C ARG A 148 -4.84 10.33 14.02
N ASP A 149 -5.95 9.75 13.52
CA ASP A 149 -7.23 9.66 14.25
C ASP A 149 -7.24 8.50 15.27
N GLY A 150 -6.20 8.43 16.09
CA GLY A 150 -6.05 7.40 17.12
C GLY A 150 -4.60 7.01 17.40
N TYR A 151 -3.63 7.60 16.70
CA TYR A 151 -2.21 7.42 16.97
C TYR A 151 -1.49 8.77 16.89
N ALA A 152 -0.50 9.00 17.74
CA ALA A 152 0.24 10.27 17.77
C ALA A 152 1.29 10.30 16.63
N THR A 153 0.88 10.77 15.46
CA THR A 153 1.70 10.78 14.24
C THR A 153 1.27 11.91 13.28
N SER A 154 2.17 12.30 12.38
CA SER A 154 1.85 13.17 11.24
C SER A 154 1.17 12.43 10.08
N CYS A 155 1.21 11.10 10.06
CA CYS A 155 0.53 10.28 9.05
C CYS A 155 -0.99 10.54 9.04
N PRO A 156 -1.66 10.72 7.88
CA PRO A 156 -1.20 10.47 6.51
C PRO A 156 -0.62 11.68 5.76
N GLY A 157 -0.10 12.69 6.47
CA GLY A 157 0.22 13.98 5.87
C GLY A 157 -1.03 14.81 5.60
N GLU A 158 -0.83 16.11 5.36
CA GLU A 158 -1.94 17.07 5.30
C GLU A 158 -2.84 16.90 4.05
N PRO A 159 -2.32 16.64 2.85
CA PRO A 159 -3.16 16.47 1.66
C PRO A 159 -4.17 15.33 1.77
N LEU A 160 -3.69 14.14 2.15
CA LEU A 160 -4.54 12.97 2.34
C LEU A 160 -5.48 13.15 3.53
N TYR A 161 -5.03 13.81 4.59
CA TYR A 161 -5.88 14.03 5.76
C TYR A 161 -7.04 14.97 5.44
N ARG A 162 -6.81 16.05 4.68
CA ARG A 162 -7.90 16.91 4.16
C ARG A 162 -8.92 16.13 3.33
N TRP A 163 -8.44 15.22 2.47
CA TRP A 163 -9.33 14.34 1.69
C TRP A 163 -10.12 13.37 2.58
N VAL A 164 -9.50 12.80 3.62
CA VAL A 164 -10.23 11.96 4.59
C VAL A 164 -11.28 12.78 5.34
N GLN A 165 -10.93 13.98 5.80
CA GLN A 165 -11.84 14.86 6.54
C GLN A 165 -13.03 15.33 5.71
N SER A 166 -12.89 15.43 4.38
CA SER A 166 -14.00 15.70 3.46
C SER A 166 -14.88 14.47 3.17
N GLY A 167 -14.68 13.36 3.89
CA GLY A 167 -15.43 12.12 3.74
C GLY A 167 -14.85 11.17 2.70
N ALA A 168 -13.60 11.39 2.28
CA ALA A 168 -12.93 10.63 1.23
C ALA A 168 -13.81 10.53 -0.03
N PRO A 169 -14.19 11.66 -0.65
CA PRO A 169 -15.01 11.64 -1.86
C PRO A 169 -14.24 11.03 -3.02
N ARG A 170 -14.94 10.29 -3.88
CA ARG A 170 -14.37 9.84 -5.15
C ARG A 170 -14.26 11.04 -6.10
N PRO A 171 -13.07 11.38 -6.60
CA PRO A 171 -12.93 12.49 -7.55
C PRO A 171 -13.79 12.26 -8.80
N GLY A 172 -14.44 13.32 -9.30
CA GLY A 172 -15.25 13.24 -10.52
C GLY A 172 -16.68 12.69 -10.33
N GLY A 173 -17.13 12.46 -9.10
CA GLY A 173 -18.56 12.26 -8.77
C GLY A 173 -19.23 10.98 -9.28
N SER A 174 -18.51 10.08 -9.96
CA SER A 174 -19.09 8.85 -10.52
C SER A 174 -18.69 7.63 -9.70
N LEU A 175 -19.70 6.87 -9.25
CA LEU A 175 -19.55 5.48 -8.79
C LEU A 175 -18.81 4.66 -9.86
N PRO A 176 -18.03 3.62 -9.47
CA PRO A 176 -17.26 2.85 -10.43
C PRO A 176 -18.16 2.30 -11.53
N ALA A 177 -17.77 2.53 -12.79
CA ALA A 177 -18.42 1.92 -13.93
C ALA A 177 -18.42 0.39 -13.74
N PRO A 178 -19.56 -0.30 -14.01
CA PRO A 178 -19.59 -1.75 -13.96
C PRO A 178 -18.49 -2.30 -14.87
N ALA A 179 -17.78 -3.33 -14.39
CA ALA A 179 -16.75 -4.00 -15.17
C ALA A 179 -17.29 -4.33 -16.59
N PRO A 180 -16.50 -4.16 -17.65
CA PRO A 180 -16.94 -4.54 -18.99
C PRO A 180 -17.36 -6.00 -18.95
N ALA A 181 -18.61 -6.27 -19.36
CA ALA A 181 -19.14 -7.61 -19.44
C ALA A 181 -18.23 -8.44 -20.35
N THR A 182 -17.66 -9.50 -19.81
CA THR A 182 -16.93 -10.49 -20.60
C THR A 182 -17.85 -10.97 -21.73
N PRO A 183 -17.46 -10.93 -23.00
CA PRO A 183 -18.28 -11.46 -24.07
C PRO A 183 -18.56 -12.95 -23.80
N PRO A 184 -19.77 -13.45 -24.05
CA PRO A 184 -20.11 -14.85 -23.83
C PRO A 184 -19.17 -15.72 -24.66
N ARG A 185 -18.53 -16.68 -23.98
CA ARG A 185 -17.70 -17.71 -24.62
C ARG A 185 -18.51 -18.38 -25.74
N PRO A 186 -17.99 -18.55 -26.96
CA PRO A 186 -18.69 -19.27 -28.01
C PRO A 186 -19.01 -20.68 -27.51
N ARG A 187 -20.27 -21.11 -27.71
CA ARG A 187 -20.72 -22.46 -27.37
C ARG A 187 -19.80 -23.45 -28.08
N ALA A 188 -19.21 -24.36 -27.31
CA ALA A 188 -18.51 -25.50 -27.89
C ALA A 188 -19.49 -26.24 -28.80
N GLY A 189 -19.10 -26.46 -30.05
CA GLY A 189 -19.89 -27.24 -31.00
C GLY A 189 -20.14 -28.67 -30.49
N PRO A 190 -21.10 -29.39 -31.08
CA PRO A 190 -21.46 -30.73 -30.62
C PRO A 190 -20.23 -31.63 -30.65
N ARG A 191 -19.95 -32.31 -29.53
CA ARG A 191 -18.99 -33.42 -29.53
C ARG A 191 -19.52 -34.49 -30.50
N PRO A 192 -18.69 -35.05 -31.39
CA PRO A 192 -19.10 -36.22 -32.15
C PRO A 192 -19.40 -37.37 -31.17
N GLY A 193 -20.60 -37.94 -31.29
CA GLY A 193 -21.02 -39.10 -30.51
C GLY A 193 -20.19 -40.34 -30.88
N PRO A 194 -20.16 -41.37 -30.02
CA PRO A 194 -19.42 -42.59 -30.30
C PRO A 194 -20.01 -43.31 -31.51
N ALA A 195 -19.13 -43.82 -32.39
CA ALA A 195 -19.52 -44.63 -33.53
C ALA A 195 -20.28 -45.88 -33.04
N GLY A 196 -21.56 -45.95 -33.38
CA GLY A 196 -22.39 -47.13 -33.13
C GLY A 196 -21.93 -48.28 -34.02
N THR A 197 -21.45 -49.35 -33.40
CA THR A 197 -21.31 -50.65 -34.05
C THR A 197 -22.72 -51.20 -34.34
N CYS A 198 -23.02 -51.42 -35.62
CA CYS A 198 -24.22 -52.14 -36.03
C CYS A 198 -24.12 -53.60 -35.53
N ALA A 199 -24.90 -53.94 -34.52
CA ALA A 199 -25.19 -55.32 -34.17
C ALA A 199 -26.56 -55.69 -34.76
N THR A 200 -26.52 -56.66 -35.67
CA THR A 200 -27.64 -57.32 -36.32
C THR A 200 -28.58 -57.91 -35.26
N THR A 201 -29.87 -57.56 -35.31
CA THR A 201 -30.91 -58.24 -34.54
C THR A 201 -31.16 -59.65 -35.09
N PRO A 202 -31.66 -60.55 -34.23
CA PRO A 202 -32.99 -61.04 -34.54
C PRO A 202 -33.93 -61.14 -33.32
N ARG A 203 -35.13 -60.62 -33.54
CA ARG A 203 -36.45 -61.09 -33.10
C ARG A 203 -36.84 -61.03 -31.60
N ASP A 204 -38.08 -60.53 -31.48
CA ASP A 204 -39.17 -60.95 -30.59
C ASP A 204 -39.40 -60.21 -29.24
N ARG A 205 -40.64 -59.70 -29.15
CA ARG A 205 -41.55 -59.57 -27.98
C ARG A 205 -41.59 -58.27 -27.15
N THR A 206 -42.60 -57.46 -27.52
CA THR A 206 -43.77 -56.98 -26.73
C THR A 206 -43.64 -56.32 -25.35
N CYS A 207 -44.36 -55.17 -25.22
CA CYS A 207 -45.12 -54.62 -24.06
C CYS A 207 -44.32 -54.25 -22.78
N GLY A 208 -44.51 -53.13 -22.06
CA GLY A 208 -45.46 -52.02 -21.98
C GLY A 208 -44.98 -51.05 -20.86
N PRO A 209 -45.72 -49.98 -20.50
CA PRO A 209 -45.23 -48.88 -19.67
C PRO A 209 -45.66 -48.96 -18.18
N GLY A 210 -44.87 -48.38 -17.28
CA GLY A 210 -45.28 -48.01 -15.91
C GLY A 210 -44.54 -46.72 -15.51
N SER A 211 -45.23 -45.57 -15.34
CA SER A 211 -45.85 -45.08 -14.09
C SER A 211 -44.82 -45.02 -12.95
N SER A 212 -44.48 -43.89 -12.33
CA SER A 212 -45.31 -42.87 -11.62
C SER A 212 -44.37 -41.68 -11.28
N GLY A 213 -44.73 -40.39 -11.34
CA GLY A 213 -45.71 -39.69 -10.48
C GLY A 213 -45.15 -39.48 -9.07
N TRP A 214 -45.08 -38.33 -8.38
CA TRP A 214 -45.69 -36.98 -8.43
C TRP A 214 -44.87 -36.05 -7.44
N PRO A 215 -45.21 -34.75 -7.21
CA PRO A 215 -44.25 -33.64 -7.07
C PRO A 215 -44.36 -32.74 -5.79
N SER A 216 -43.53 -31.67 -5.79
CA SER A 216 -43.73 -30.24 -5.38
C SER A 216 -44.24 -29.81 -3.98
N ALA A 217 -43.54 -28.79 -3.43
CA ALA A 217 -44.02 -27.45 -2.96
C ALA A 217 -43.06 -26.93 -1.86
N ALA A 218 -42.39 -25.77 -1.94
CA ALA A 218 -42.82 -24.37 -1.99
C ALA A 218 -43.55 -23.86 -0.72
N GLY A 219 -42.91 -22.96 0.03
CA GLY A 219 -43.51 -22.19 1.13
C GLY A 219 -42.66 -20.96 1.50
N ARG A 220 -43.27 -19.77 1.43
CA ARG A 220 -42.71 -18.44 1.75
C ARG A 220 -43.08 -18.04 3.20
N SER A 221 -42.33 -17.10 3.80
CA SER A 221 -42.81 -15.74 4.23
C SER A 221 -42.14 -15.16 5.49
N ALA A 222 -41.72 -13.89 5.36
CA ALA A 222 -41.89 -12.72 6.27
C ALA A 222 -41.22 -12.61 7.68
N SER A 223 -40.25 -11.69 7.72
CA SER A 223 -40.15 -10.43 8.51
C SER A 223 -40.85 -10.26 9.87
N THR A 224 -40.11 -9.80 10.88
CA THR A 224 -40.49 -8.70 11.80
C THR A 224 -39.26 -7.97 12.36
N ALA A 225 -39.41 -6.65 12.57
CA ALA A 225 -38.44 -5.72 13.15
C ALA A 225 -38.86 -5.36 14.58
N SER A 226 -37.91 -4.98 15.45
CA SER A 226 -38.22 -4.23 16.67
C SER A 226 -37.08 -3.30 17.10
N SER A 227 -37.52 -2.10 17.45
CA SER A 227 -36.87 -0.87 17.92
C SER A 227 -36.02 -0.95 19.20
N GLY A 228 -35.09 0.02 19.34
CA GLY A 228 -35.17 0.98 20.46
C GLY A 228 -33.99 1.10 21.45
N ARG A 229 -33.56 2.37 21.63
CA ARG A 229 -32.88 3.02 22.79
C ARG A 229 -31.33 3.03 22.90
N SER A 230 -30.81 4.25 22.70
CA SER A 230 -29.73 4.91 23.48
C SER A 230 -30.37 5.74 24.63
N PRO A 231 -29.65 6.43 25.56
CA PRO A 231 -28.25 6.88 25.52
C PRO A 231 -27.45 6.82 26.86
N ARG A 232 -26.11 6.91 26.82
CA ARG A 232 -25.31 7.46 27.93
C ARG A 232 -24.07 8.22 27.46
N ARG A 233 -23.98 9.47 27.94
CA ARG A 233 -22.84 10.41 27.86
C ARG A 233 -21.70 9.94 28.77
N TRP A 234 -20.46 10.17 28.33
CA TRP A 234 -19.29 10.25 29.21
C TRP A 234 -18.43 11.47 28.83
N LEU A 235 -18.15 12.32 29.81
CA LEU A 235 -17.13 13.36 29.75
C LEU A 235 -15.73 12.72 29.83
N ALA A 236 -14.75 13.29 29.13
CA ALA A 236 -13.34 13.06 29.41
C ALA A 236 -12.53 14.34 29.27
N LEU A 237 -11.74 14.62 30.31
CA LEU A 237 -10.78 15.71 30.42
C LEU A 237 -9.56 15.47 29.51
N SER A 238 -9.09 16.54 28.88
CA SER A 238 -7.88 16.55 28.04
C SER A 238 -6.64 16.87 28.88
N ARG A 239 -5.64 15.97 28.92
CA ARG A 239 -4.28 16.26 29.42
C ARG A 239 -3.24 16.14 28.30
N ALA A 240 -2.40 17.17 28.27
CA ALA A 240 -1.07 17.37 27.67
C ALA A 240 -0.54 16.43 26.56
N ARG A 241 -0.18 17.08 25.45
CA ARG A 241 0.48 16.56 24.25
C ARG A 241 1.93 16.14 24.52
N ARG A 242 2.35 14.98 24.01
CA ARG A 242 3.76 14.68 23.70
C ARG A 242 3.83 14.10 22.29
N SER A 243 4.53 14.81 21.41
CA SER A 243 4.84 14.40 20.04
C SER A 243 6.00 13.39 20.05
N CYS A 244 5.81 12.21 19.45
CA CYS A 244 6.92 11.33 19.08
C CYS A 244 7.29 11.62 17.63
N ARG A 245 8.46 12.23 17.45
CA ARG A 245 9.05 12.52 16.14
C ARG A 245 9.69 11.22 15.62
N TRP A 246 9.31 10.79 14.41
CA TRP A 246 10.06 9.78 13.67
C TRP A 246 11.36 10.43 13.21
N THR A 247 12.49 10.06 13.82
CA THR A 247 13.80 10.49 13.35
C THR A 247 14.36 9.41 12.43
N ALA A 248 14.47 9.74 11.14
CA ALA A 248 15.40 9.07 10.24
C ALA A 248 16.82 9.29 10.78
N SER A 249 17.47 8.24 11.26
CA SER A 249 18.89 8.29 11.61
C SER A 249 19.71 8.35 10.33
N SER A 250 20.20 9.55 10.01
CA SER A 250 21.34 9.72 9.13
C SER A 250 22.58 9.14 9.82
N ALA A 251 23.05 8.00 9.32
CA ALA A 251 24.32 7.43 9.72
C ALA A 251 25.46 8.36 9.27
N ARG A 252 25.94 9.21 10.17
CA ARG A 252 27.25 9.86 10.03
C ARG A 252 28.30 8.77 10.15
N ARG A 253 29.00 8.51 9.05
CA ARG A 253 30.25 7.73 9.04
C ARG A 253 31.21 8.36 10.05
N ARG A 254 31.53 7.62 11.12
CA ARG A 254 32.66 7.96 11.99
C ARG A 254 33.92 7.51 11.24
N GLY A 255 34.77 8.46 10.86
CA GLY A 255 36.13 8.14 10.42
C GLY A 255 36.94 7.49 11.55
N PRO A 256 38.05 6.80 11.22
CA PRO A 256 38.86 6.11 12.20
C PRO A 256 39.49 7.10 13.20
N ARG A 257 39.57 6.68 14.46
CA ARG A 257 40.23 7.44 15.55
C ARG A 257 41.73 7.56 15.25
N PRO A 258 42.37 8.72 15.52
CA PRO A 258 43.83 8.81 15.46
C PRO A 258 44.44 8.01 16.62
N GLY A 259 45.53 7.29 16.31
CA GLY A 259 46.33 6.56 17.29
C GLY A 259 47.11 7.48 18.23
N PRO A 260 47.65 6.96 19.34
CA PRO A 260 48.40 7.74 20.32
C PRO A 260 49.75 8.22 19.76
N PRO A 261 50.31 9.33 20.25
CA PRO A 261 51.60 9.85 19.79
C PRO A 261 52.77 8.99 20.32
N PRO A 262 53.90 8.90 19.58
CA PRO A 262 55.09 8.20 20.05
C PRO A 262 55.90 9.02 21.06
N SER A 263 56.48 8.34 22.06
CA SER A 263 57.45 8.89 23.03
C SER A 263 58.86 9.05 22.42
N PRO A 264 59.71 9.95 22.96
CA PRO A 264 60.98 10.32 22.33
C PRO A 264 62.15 9.55 22.96
N GLU A 265 62.97 8.86 22.15
CA GLU A 265 64.44 8.85 22.36
C GLU A 265 65.23 8.21 21.19
N GLN A 266 66.08 9.06 20.62
CA GLN A 266 67.47 8.86 20.17
C GLN A 266 67.91 8.05 18.92
N ALA A 267 68.71 8.79 18.13
CA ALA A 267 69.81 8.43 17.20
C ALA A 267 69.43 7.77 15.85
N GLY A 268 69.94 8.18 14.68
CA GLY A 268 70.94 9.18 14.32
C GLY A 268 71.26 9.11 12.81
N THR A 269 71.94 10.16 12.32
CA THR A 269 72.78 10.25 11.10
C THR A 269 72.17 10.42 9.69
N ARG A 270 72.33 11.66 9.20
CA ARG A 270 72.91 12.11 7.90
C ARG A 270 72.23 11.68 6.58
N SER A 271 71.75 12.66 5.82
CA SER A 271 72.49 13.27 4.69
C SER A 271 71.70 14.42 4.03
N ARG A 272 72.42 15.42 3.53
CA ARG A 272 71.95 16.68 2.94
C ARG A 272 71.79 16.54 1.42
N GLY A 273 70.81 17.21 0.81
CA GLY A 273 70.70 17.45 -0.64
C GLY A 273 69.49 18.37 -0.96
N PRO A 274 69.54 19.22 -2.00
CA PRO A 274 69.20 20.63 -1.85
C PRO A 274 67.77 21.06 -2.23
N LYS A 275 67.47 22.27 -1.74
CA LYS A 275 66.25 23.05 -1.87
C LYS A 275 66.12 23.68 -3.26
N HIS A 276 64.90 23.70 -3.80
CA HIS A 276 64.48 24.69 -4.80
C HIS A 276 63.23 25.41 -4.31
N CYS A 277 63.32 26.75 -4.34
CA CYS A 277 62.29 27.72 -3.97
C CYS A 277 61.28 27.89 -5.12
N GLY A 278 60.00 28.00 -4.78
CA GLY A 278 58.92 28.50 -5.66
C GLY A 278 58.01 29.46 -4.86
N PRO A 279 57.50 30.55 -5.47
CA PRO A 279 56.91 31.69 -4.75
C PRO A 279 55.44 31.47 -4.31
N PRO A 280 54.89 32.33 -3.43
CA PRO A 280 53.73 32.00 -2.60
C PRO A 280 52.38 32.60 -3.04
N ALA A 281 51.33 31.98 -2.49
CA ALA A 281 50.02 32.51 -2.06
C ALA A 281 49.09 33.24 -3.06
N GLY A 282 47.88 32.68 -3.20
CA GLY A 282 46.67 33.36 -3.66
C GLY A 282 45.42 32.62 -3.14
N GLU A 283 44.70 33.26 -2.22
CA GLU A 283 43.49 32.77 -1.52
C GLU A 283 42.22 32.73 -2.41
N PRO A 284 41.11 32.09 -1.94
CA PRO A 284 40.04 31.56 -2.78
C PRO A 284 38.87 32.54 -3.01
N GLN A 285 38.20 32.42 -4.16
CA GLN A 285 36.91 33.09 -4.42
C GLN A 285 35.75 32.09 -4.51
N PRO A 286 34.56 32.43 -3.95
CA PRO A 286 33.40 31.55 -3.86
C PRO A 286 32.47 31.69 -5.08
N TRP A 287 31.88 30.58 -5.53
CA TRP A 287 30.78 30.61 -6.51
C TRP A 287 29.44 30.48 -5.77
N ALA A 288 28.67 31.57 -5.77
CA ALA A 288 27.26 31.59 -5.43
C ALA A 288 26.44 31.91 -6.67
N ALA A 289 25.28 31.28 -6.72
CA ALA A 289 24.26 31.25 -7.76
C ALA A 289 23.92 32.59 -8.45
N ARG A 290 23.50 32.50 -9.73
CA ARG A 290 22.41 33.31 -10.30
C ARG A 290 21.78 32.64 -11.52
N PHE A 291 20.55 32.16 -11.34
CA PHE A 291 19.55 31.96 -12.39
C PHE A 291 18.37 32.86 -12.06
N ARG A 292 18.01 33.74 -13.01
CA ARG A 292 16.72 34.46 -13.20
C ARG A 292 17.01 35.50 -14.30
N ARG A 293 16.15 35.80 -15.27
CA ARG A 293 14.93 35.23 -15.86
C ARG A 293 14.75 36.05 -17.15
N SER A 294 14.28 35.42 -18.20
CA SER A 294 13.89 36.02 -19.49
C SER A 294 12.60 36.82 -19.37
N THR A 295 12.48 37.93 -20.11
CA THR A 295 11.32 38.34 -20.96
C THR A 295 11.57 39.71 -21.63
N PRO A 296 11.30 39.87 -22.95
CA PRO A 296 11.22 41.19 -23.61
C PRO A 296 9.80 41.54 -24.13
N LEU A 297 9.67 42.81 -24.57
CA LEU A 297 8.68 43.49 -25.47
C LEU A 297 7.76 44.54 -24.79
N PRO A 298 7.19 45.54 -25.52
CA PRO A 298 7.60 46.28 -26.75
C PRO A 298 7.40 47.83 -26.56
N PRO A 299 7.29 48.71 -27.58
CA PRO A 299 7.68 48.68 -29.00
C PRO A 299 9.03 49.34 -29.31
#